data_AF-A0A9P6IQ20-F1
#
_entry.id   AF-A0A9P6IQ20-F1
#
_cell.length_a   1.000
_cell.length_b   1.000
_cell.length_c   1.000
_cell.angle_alpha   90.00
_cell.angle_beta   90.00
_cell.angle_gamma   90.00
#
_symmetry.space_group_name_H-M   'P 1'
#
loop_
_entity.id
_entity.type
_entity.pdbx_description
1 polymer ?
#
loop_
_entity_poly.entity_id
_entity_poly.type
_entity_poly.pdbx_seq_one_letter_code
_entity_poly.pdbx_strand_id
1 'polypeptide(L)'
;MGTVARNSGLFAAGIFESEAPAPYSAILSCIQSVLQQLLTQHNETLASLVVAIRTAFEPNSGIGIIYDLIPELKYFFKESEIPESRDFTLNHAIARFHALILKLIRVISTHFFMTWLIDDIHNADENSISLLSTLVNVNKRLPMILIMTHRDTVECLSKVKQILGGNDV
;
A
#
# COMPACT_ATOMS: atom_id res chain seq x y z
N MET A 1 -11.66 -5.93 -15.84
CA MET A 1 -12.67 -6.63 -15.02
C MET A 1 -12.83 -5.84 -13.74
N GLY A 2 -14.05 -5.40 -13.39
CA GLY A 2 -14.27 -4.65 -12.16
C GLY A 2 -14.13 -5.56 -10.95
N THR A 3 -13.26 -5.20 -10.03
CA THR A 3 -13.09 -5.90 -8.75
C THR A 3 -14.24 -5.53 -7.83
N VAL A 4 -15.22 -6.42 -7.72
CA VAL A 4 -16.38 -6.23 -6.84
C VAL A 4 -16.14 -6.99 -5.54
N ALA A 5 -15.67 -6.28 -4.51
CA ALA A 5 -15.78 -6.77 -3.16
C ALA A 5 -17.23 -6.59 -2.68
N ARG A 6 -17.84 -7.64 -2.10
CA ARG A 6 -19.15 -7.53 -1.44
C ARG A 6 -19.08 -6.48 -0.32
N ASN A 7 -20.23 -5.87 0.01
CA ASN A 7 -20.51 -4.70 0.88
C ASN A 7 -19.64 -4.39 2.14
N SER A 8 -18.63 -5.18 2.50
CA SER A 8 -17.81 -4.98 3.71
C SER A 8 -16.32 -5.28 3.53
N GLY A 9 -15.86 -5.62 2.31
CA GLY A 9 -14.43 -5.86 2.03
C GLY A 9 -13.88 -4.92 0.95
N LEU A 10 -12.57 -4.77 0.91
CA LEU A 10 -11.84 -4.10 -0.17
C LEU A 10 -10.93 -5.14 -0.83
N PHE A 11 -10.95 -5.22 -2.17
CA PHE A 11 -10.12 -6.16 -2.91
C PHE A 11 -9.24 -5.43 -3.91
N ALA A 12 -7.94 -5.69 -3.89
CA ALA A 12 -7.02 -5.14 -4.86
C ALA A 12 -6.18 -6.24 -5.49
N ALA A 13 -5.91 -6.10 -6.78
CA ALA A 13 -4.98 -6.94 -7.50
C ALA A 13 -3.92 -6.07 -8.18
N GLY A 14 -2.66 -6.49 -8.11
CA GLY A 14 -1.53 -5.84 -8.76
C GLY A 14 -0.60 -6.90 -9.34
N ILE A 15 0.09 -6.57 -10.42
CA ILE A 15 1.04 -7.46 -11.11
C ILE A 15 2.37 -6.73 -11.18
N PHE A 16 3.46 -7.40 -10.84
CA PHE A 16 4.80 -6.87 -11.09
C PHE A 16 5.25 -7.22 -12.51
N GLU A 17 5.54 -6.18 -13.30
CA GLU A 17 6.04 -6.32 -14.66
C GLU A 17 7.55 -6.07 -14.70
N SER A 18 8.28 -6.86 -15.49
CA SER A 18 9.76 -6.77 -15.59
C SER A 18 10.26 -5.43 -16.14
N GLU A 19 9.44 -4.70 -16.91
CA GLU A 19 9.77 -3.40 -17.50
C GLU A 19 8.98 -2.24 -16.86
N ALA A 20 8.55 -2.40 -15.59
CA ALA A 20 7.79 -1.35 -14.92
C ALA A 20 8.62 -0.04 -14.83
N PRO A 21 8.09 1.09 -15.33
CA PRO A 21 8.84 2.36 -15.39
C PRO A 21 9.03 3.01 -14.01
N ALA A 22 8.30 2.55 -12.99
CA ALA A 22 8.32 3.11 -11.64
C ALA A 22 8.42 2.00 -10.58
N PRO A 23 9.18 2.22 -9.49
CA PRO A 23 9.23 1.30 -8.36
C PRO A 23 7.86 1.21 -7.67
N TYR A 24 7.61 0.10 -6.98
CA TYR A 24 6.34 -0.14 -6.24
C TYR A 24 5.08 -0.28 -7.10
N SER A 25 5.22 -0.52 -8.40
CA SER A 25 4.11 -0.56 -9.38
C SER A 25 2.89 -1.37 -8.90
N ALA A 26 3.06 -2.63 -8.52
CA ALA A 26 1.96 -3.49 -8.10
C ALA A 26 1.31 -3.03 -6.77
N ILE A 27 2.11 -2.53 -5.83
CA ILE A 27 1.64 -2.07 -4.51
C ILE A 27 0.86 -0.76 -4.67
N LEU A 28 1.38 0.18 -5.44
CA LEU A 28 0.71 1.44 -5.76
C LEU A 28 -0.61 1.18 -6.48
N SER A 29 -0.60 0.30 -7.49
CA SER A 29 -1.83 -0.12 -8.18
C SER A 29 -2.86 -0.70 -7.20
N CYS A 30 -2.42 -1.52 -6.24
CA CYS A 30 -3.31 -2.04 -5.21
C CYS A 30 -3.92 -0.93 -4.36
N ILE A 31 -3.11 0.02 -3.88
CA ILE A 31 -3.59 1.12 -3.04
C ILE A 31 -4.55 2.02 -3.82
N GLN A 32 -4.23 2.38 -5.06
CA GLN A 32 -5.10 3.15 -5.93
C GLN A 32 -6.45 2.44 -6.12
N SER A 33 -6.44 1.13 -6.38
CA SER A 33 -7.66 0.33 -6.52
C SER A 33 -8.50 0.32 -5.23
N VAL A 34 -7.86 0.20 -4.06
CA VAL A 34 -8.53 0.28 -2.75
C VAL A 34 -9.18 1.66 -2.55
N LEU A 35 -8.45 2.74 -2.82
CA LEU A 35 -8.95 4.11 -2.67
C LEU A 35 -10.11 4.40 -3.63
N GLN A 36 -10.03 3.94 -4.88
CA GLN A 36 -11.11 4.08 -5.85
C GLN A 36 -12.38 3.35 -5.40
N GLN A 37 -12.25 2.13 -4.86
CA GLN A 37 -13.39 1.40 -4.29
C GLN A 37 -14.01 2.17 -3.12
N LEU A 38 -13.19 2.73 -2.22
CA LEU A 38 -13.67 3.55 -1.11
C LEU A 38 -14.46 4.76 -1.59
N LEU A 39 -14.05 5.43 -2.66
CA LEU A 39 -14.76 6.59 -3.23
C LEU A 39 -16.13 6.22 -3.83
N THR A 40 -16.32 4.97 -4.26
CA THR A 40 -17.61 4.48 -4.76
C THR A 40 -18.58 4.05 -3.65
N GLN A 41 -18.10 3.90 -2.41
CA GLN A 41 -18.94 3.52 -1.28
C GLN A 41 -19.51 4.76 -0.59
N HIS A 42 -20.81 4.78 -0.33
CA HIS A 42 -21.47 5.85 0.41
C HIS A 42 -21.99 5.31 1.75
N ASN A 43 -21.06 5.08 2.68
CA ASN A 43 -21.37 4.53 4.00
C ASN A 43 -20.81 5.44 5.12
N GLU A 44 -21.44 5.44 6.29
CA GLU A 44 -20.96 6.18 7.48
C GLU A 44 -19.53 5.78 7.87
N THR A 45 -19.15 4.53 7.62
CA THR A 45 -17.78 4.00 7.83
C THR A 45 -16.73 4.75 7.00
N LEU A 46 -17.09 5.26 5.81
CA LEU A 46 -16.19 6.07 4.99
C LEU A 46 -15.91 7.41 5.66
N ALA A 47 -16.92 8.05 6.26
CA ALA A 47 -16.74 9.31 6.97
C ALA A 47 -15.79 9.16 8.17
N SER A 48 -15.95 8.08 8.96
CA SER A 48 -15.01 7.78 10.04
C SER A 48 -13.61 7.48 9.53
N LEU A 49 -13.48 6.77 8.40
CA LEU A 49 -12.19 6.48 7.78
C LEU A 49 -11.50 7.78 7.32
N VAL A 50 -12.22 8.69 6.66
CA VAL A 50 -11.68 9.99 6.23
C VAL A 50 -11.13 10.77 7.42
N VAL A 51 -11.87 10.82 8.53
CA VAL A 51 -11.40 11.45 9.77
C VAL A 51 -10.14 10.76 10.28
N ALA A 52 -10.13 9.43 10.35
CA ALA A 52 -8.98 8.66 10.81
C ALA A 52 -7.73 8.85 9.93
N ILE A 53 -7.90 8.93 8.60
CA ILE A 53 -6.82 9.24 7.66
C ILE A 53 -6.28 10.65 7.95
N ARG A 54 -7.14 11.65 8.08
CA ARG A 54 -6.70 13.02 8.40
C ARG A 54 -5.99 13.13 9.75
N THR A 55 -6.51 12.47 10.78
CA THR A 55 -5.87 12.43 12.11
C THR A 55 -4.53 11.68 12.06
N ALA A 56 -4.44 10.62 11.27
CA ALA A 56 -3.19 9.89 11.09
C ALA A 56 -2.15 10.72 10.32
N PHE A 57 -2.57 11.54 9.35
CA PHE A 57 -1.67 12.34 8.52
C PHE A 57 -1.79 13.82 8.89
N GLU A 58 -1.17 14.19 10.02
CA GLU A 58 -1.05 15.59 10.46
C GLU A 58 -0.40 16.49 9.38
N PRO A 59 -0.56 17.83 9.43
CA PRO A 59 -0.05 18.78 8.44
C PRO A 59 1.47 18.71 8.16
N ASN A 60 2.25 18.08 9.05
CA ASN A 60 3.70 17.88 8.88
C ASN A 60 4.10 16.41 8.67
N SER A 61 3.12 15.53 8.40
CA SER A 61 3.34 14.09 8.25
C SER A 61 4.16 13.73 7.00
N GLY A 62 4.31 14.65 6.04
CA GLY A 62 5.03 14.40 4.79
C GLY A 62 4.20 13.60 3.78
N ILE A 63 2.86 13.61 3.91
CA ILE A 63 1.93 12.99 2.97
C ILE A 63 2.19 13.39 1.51
N GLY A 64 2.75 14.58 1.26
CA GLY A 64 3.16 15.03 -0.07
C GLY A 64 4.07 14.04 -0.81
N ILE A 65 4.89 13.25 -0.10
CA ILE A 65 5.77 12.24 -0.71
C ILE A 65 4.98 11.14 -1.43
N ILE A 66 3.81 10.75 -0.89
CA ILE A 66 2.97 9.71 -1.50
C ILE A 66 1.90 10.29 -2.43
N TYR A 67 1.68 11.61 -2.38
CA TYR A 67 0.63 12.30 -3.12
C TYR A 67 0.88 12.26 -4.64
N ASP A 68 2.12 12.44 -5.07
CA ASP A 68 2.50 12.39 -6.49
C ASP A 68 2.27 11.00 -7.12
N LEU A 69 2.35 9.94 -6.29
CA LEU A 69 2.22 8.55 -6.72
C LEU A 69 0.79 8.01 -6.56
N ILE A 70 -0.02 8.62 -5.69
CA ILE A 70 -1.38 8.18 -5.35
C ILE A 70 -2.32 9.40 -5.40
N PRO A 71 -2.71 9.84 -6.62
CA PRO A 71 -3.51 11.04 -6.80
C PRO A 71 -4.90 10.95 -6.16
N GLU A 72 -5.42 9.75 -5.89
CA GLU A 72 -6.72 9.52 -5.25
C GLU A 72 -6.80 10.05 -3.82
N LEU A 73 -5.65 10.20 -3.14
CA LEU A 73 -5.61 10.76 -1.79
C LEU A 73 -6.22 12.17 -1.73
N LYS A 74 -6.16 12.93 -2.84
CA LYS A 74 -6.74 14.28 -2.94
C LYS A 74 -8.22 14.35 -2.60
N TYR A 75 -8.97 13.26 -2.81
CA TYR A 75 -10.40 13.22 -2.52
C TYR A 75 -10.68 13.04 -1.02
N PHE A 76 -9.71 12.55 -0.26
CA PHE A 76 -9.84 12.32 1.19
C PHE A 76 -9.38 13.53 2.02
N PHE A 77 -8.43 14.33 1.50
CA PHE A 77 -7.94 15.56 2.12
C PHE A 77 -8.64 16.80 1.55
N LYS A 78 -8.69 17.90 2.32
CA LYS A 78 -9.07 19.21 1.73
C LYS A 78 -7.83 19.80 1.04
N GLU A 79 -7.98 20.51 -0.08
CA GLU A 79 -6.86 21.15 -0.82
C GLU A 79 -5.96 21.99 0.10
N SER A 80 -6.53 22.62 1.13
CA SER A 80 -5.82 23.43 2.13
C SER A 80 -4.98 22.64 3.15
N GLU A 81 -5.08 21.30 3.17
CA GLU A 81 -4.37 20.41 4.10
C GLU A 81 -3.23 19.63 3.41
N ILE A 82 -3.03 19.83 2.10
CA ILE A 82 -1.99 19.14 1.33
C ILE A 82 -0.68 19.92 1.48
N PRO A 83 0.32 19.42 2.23
CA PRO A 83 1.59 20.11 2.38
C PRO A 83 2.37 19.99 1.06
N GLU A 84 2.91 21.11 0.58
CA GLU A 84 3.82 21.11 -0.57
C GLU A 84 4.96 20.10 -0.36
N SER A 85 5.29 19.35 -1.42
CA SER A 85 6.39 18.40 -1.43
C SER A 85 7.71 19.15 -1.21
N ARG A 86 8.14 19.27 0.05
CA ARG A 86 9.50 19.72 0.33
C ARG A 86 10.45 18.60 -0.07
N ASP A 87 11.37 18.90 -0.98
CA ASP A 87 12.44 18.01 -1.40
C ASP A 87 13.16 17.44 -0.17
N PHE A 88 12.95 16.16 0.11
CA PHE A 88 13.70 15.44 1.13
C PHE A 88 14.78 14.61 0.44
N THR A 89 16.00 14.68 0.98
CA THR A 89 17.18 13.93 0.52
C THR A 89 16.83 12.47 0.25
N LEU A 90 17.17 11.96 -0.95
CA LEU A 90 16.74 10.68 -1.54
C LEU A 90 16.66 9.48 -0.57
N ASN A 91 17.62 9.34 0.36
CA ASN A 91 17.68 8.21 1.31
C ASN A 91 16.65 8.31 2.44
N HIS A 92 16.35 9.52 2.93
CA HIS A 92 15.27 9.70 3.91
C HIS A 92 13.89 9.58 3.26
N ALA A 93 13.79 9.83 1.95
CA ALA A 93 12.54 9.73 1.20
C ALA A 93 12.02 8.28 1.16
N ILE A 94 12.87 7.27 0.94
CA ILE A 94 12.44 5.85 0.85
C ILE A 94 11.88 5.33 2.18
N ALA A 95 12.64 5.45 3.27
CA ALA A 95 12.20 4.97 4.58
C ALA A 95 10.92 5.68 5.04
N ARG A 96 10.81 6.98 4.75
CA ARG A 96 9.60 7.75 5.06
C ARG A 96 8.42 7.36 4.17
N PHE A 97 8.64 7.11 2.88
CA PHE A 97 7.64 6.57 1.97
C PHE A 97 7.09 5.23 2.48
N HIS A 98 7.96 4.29 2.85
CA HIS A 98 7.55 3.00 3.42
C HIS A 98 6.68 3.19 4.67
N ALA A 99 7.12 4.05 5.60
CA ALA A 99 6.36 4.34 6.81
C ALA A 99 4.97 4.94 6.52
N LEU A 100 4.87 5.85 5.53
CA LEU A 100 3.62 6.47 5.13
C LEU A 100 2.67 5.47 4.47
N ILE A 101 3.16 4.63 3.57
CA ILE A 101 2.37 3.57 2.92
C ILE A 101 1.84 2.58 3.97
N LEU A 102 2.71 2.11 4.87
CA LEU A 102 2.30 1.20 5.94
C LEU A 102 1.29 1.84 6.89
N LYS A 103 1.44 3.13 7.20
CA LYS A 103 0.48 3.88 8.00
C LYS A 103 -0.88 3.97 7.30
N LEU A 104 -0.90 4.25 6.00
CA LEU A 104 -2.13 4.32 5.20
C LEU A 104 -2.85 2.97 5.19
N ILE A 105 -2.13 1.89 4.84
CA ILE A 105 -2.67 0.52 4.84
C ILE A 105 -3.24 0.19 6.21
N ARG A 106 -2.54 0.54 7.30
CA ARG A 106 -3.01 0.30 8.66
C ARG A 106 -4.33 1.02 8.95
N VAL A 107 -4.44 2.31 8.65
CA VAL A 107 -5.65 3.09 8.91
C VAL A 107 -6.84 2.58 8.09
N ILE A 108 -6.62 2.17 6.85
CA ILE A 108 -7.69 1.58 6.02
C ILE A 108 -8.10 0.22 6.60
N SER A 109 -7.12 -0.63 6.96
CA SER A 109 -7.38 -1.97 7.49
C SER A 109 -8.22 -1.96 8.78
N THR A 110 -8.07 -0.93 9.64
CA THR A 110 -8.86 -0.86 10.88
C THR A 110 -10.35 -0.62 10.65
N HIS A 111 -10.73 -0.14 9.46
CA HIS A 111 -12.12 0.14 9.11
C HIS A 111 -12.69 -0.91 8.15
N PHE A 112 -11.86 -1.44 7.24
CA PHE A 112 -12.28 -2.37 6.20
C PHE A 112 -11.30 -3.54 6.11
N PHE A 113 -11.86 -4.74 6.00
CA PHE A 113 -11.04 -5.91 5.70
C PHE A 113 -10.50 -5.82 4.27
N MET A 114 -9.19 -5.97 4.10
CA MET A 114 -8.54 -5.88 2.79
C MET A 114 -8.05 -7.23 2.30
N THR A 115 -8.23 -7.51 1.01
CA THR A 115 -7.59 -8.65 0.36
C THR A 115 -6.76 -8.14 -0.81
N TRP A 116 -5.46 -8.38 -0.77
CA TRP A 116 -4.52 -7.99 -1.81
C TRP A 116 -4.03 -9.24 -2.53
N LEU A 117 -4.10 -9.22 -3.86
CA LEU A 117 -3.53 -10.23 -4.74
C LEU A 117 -2.37 -9.59 -5.50
N ILE A 118 -1.16 -10.06 -5.26
CA ILE A 118 0.05 -9.57 -5.92
C ILE A 118 0.61 -10.70 -6.77
N ASP A 119 0.63 -10.49 -8.08
CA ASP A 119 1.13 -11.44 -9.07
C ASP A 119 2.60 -11.16 -9.41
N ASP A 120 3.31 -12.19 -9.87
CA ASP A 120 4.66 -12.10 -10.44
C ASP A 120 5.74 -11.46 -9.54
N ILE A 121 5.80 -11.81 -8.25
CA ILE A 121 6.77 -11.25 -7.27
C ILE A 121 8.24 -11.34 -7.69
N HIS A 122 8.59 -12.29 -8.56
CA HIS A 122 9.96 -12.39 -9.10
C HIS A 122 10.41 -11.09 -9.80
N ASN A 123 9.47 -10.35 -10.40
CA ASN A 123 9.70 -9.07 -11.07
C ASN A 123 9.74 -7.87 -10.11
N ALA A 124 9.47 -8.07 -8.81
CA ALA A 124 9.47 -6.98 -7.85
C ALA A 124 10.88 -6.42 -7.62
N ASP A 125 10.95 -5.09 -7.49
CA ASP A 125 12.15 -4.37 -7.07
C ASP A 125 12.46 -4.59 -5.57
N GLU A 126 13.72 -4.41 -5.19
CA GLU A 126 14.18 -4.63 -3.81
C GLU A 126 13.43 -3.78 -2.77
N ASN A 127 13.03 -2.55 -3.13
CA ASN A 127 12.31 -1.70 -2.20
C ASN A 127 10.86 -2.19 -2.01
N SER A 128 10.22 -2.70 -3.07
CA SER A 128 8.91 -3.35 -2.98
C SER A 128 8.95 -4.59 -2.08
N ILE A 129 9.98 -5.43 -2.23
CA ILE A 129 10.19 -6.62 -1.39
C ILE A 129 10.37 -6.22 0.08
N SER A 130 11.18 -5.20 0.34
CA SER A 130 11.40 -4.64 1.69
C SER A 130 10.11 -4.09 2.31
N LEU A 131 9.29 -3.39 1.52
CA LEU A 131 7.98 -2.89 1.97
C LEU A 131 7.02 -4.02 2.32
N LEU A 132 6.92 -5.05 1.47
CA LEU A 132 6.08 -6.23 1.72
C LEU A 132 6.58 -7.03 2.93
N SER A 133 7.89 -7.20 3.07
CA SER A 133 8.48 -7.83 4.25
C SER A 133 8.13 -7.06 5.53
N THR A 134 8.21 -5.74 5.50
CA THR A 134 7.82 -4.90 6.65
C THR A 134 6.33 -5.01 6.94
N LEU A 135 5.49 -5.04 5.91
CA LEU A 135 4.04 -5.22 6.04
C LEU A 135 3.68 -6.55 6.72
N VAL A 136 4.31 -7.65 6.31
CA VAL A 136 4.05 -8.99 6.86
C VAL A 136 4.64 -9.14 8.27
N ASN A 137 5.87 -8.66 8.50
CA ASN A 137 6.61 -8.94 9.73
C ASN A 137 6.33 -7.96 10.87
N VAL A 138 6.18 -6.66 10.57
CA VAL A 138 5.98 -5.63 11.60
C VAL A 138 4.50 -5.51 11.95
N ASN A 139 3.62 -5.74 10.98
CA ASN A 139 2.19 -5.53 11.14
C ASN A 139 1.39 -6.84 11.17
N LYS A 140 1.87 -7.87 11.88
CA LYS A 140 1.25 -9.22 11.99
C LYS A 140 -0.23 -9.27 12.44
N ARG A 141 -0.83 -8.14 12.81
CA ARG A 141 -2.22 -8.02 13.27
C ARG A 141 -3.10 -7.14 12.38
N LEU A 142 -2.67 -6.85 11.15
CA LEU A 142 -3.55 -6.16 10.21
C LEU A 142 -4.67 -7.12 9.78
N PRO A 143 -5.94 -6.70 9.83
CA PRO A 143 -7.07 -7.47 9.28
C PRO A 143 -7.03 -7.41 7.74
N MET A 144 -6.06 -8.10 7.16
CA MET A 144 -5.87 -8.21 5.73
C MET A 144 -5.40 -9.61 5.32
N ILE A 145 -5.80 -10.03 4.12
CA ILE A 145 -5.24 -11.20 3.44
C ILE A 145 -4.32 -10.70 2.34
N LEU A 146 -3.10 -11.23 2.29
CA LEU A 146 -2.15 -10.99 1.22
C LEU A 146 -1.91 -12.32 0.49
N ILE A 147 -2.35 -12.37 -0.76
CA ILE A 147 -2.12 -13.48 -1.68
C ILE A 147 -1.01 -13.06 -2.63
N MET A 148 -0.03 -13.93 -2.77
CA MET A 148 1.21 -13.66 -3.48
C MET A 148 1.51 -14.84 -4.37
N THR A 149 1.70 -14.61 -5.66
CA THR A 149 2.14 -15.66 -6.60
C THR A 149 3.62 -15.48 -6.90
N HIS A 150 4.25 -16.59 -7.22
CA HIS A 150 5.63 -16.60 -7.67
C HIS A 150 5.85 -17.69 -8.71
N ARG A 151 6.89 -17.53 -9.53
CA ARG A 151 7.37 -18.62 -10.37
C ARG A 151 8.22 -19.56 -9.52
N ASP A 152 8.19 -20.85 -9.84
CA ASP A 152 8.97 -21.86 -9.14
C ASP A 152 10.44 -21.80 -9.57
N THR A 153 11.18 -20.84 -9.01
CA THR A 153 12.61 -20.66 -9.20
C THR A 153 13.31 -20.42 -7.86
N VAL A 154 14.56 -20.89 -7.74
CA VAL A 154 15.35 -20.82 -6.49
C VAL A 154 15.56 -19.37 -6.03
N GLU A 155 15.82 -18.47 -6.97
CA GLU A 155 15.97 -17.02 -6.72
C GLU A 155 14.68 -16.41 -6.16
N CYS A 156 13.53 -16.84 -6.68
CA CYS A 156 12.25 -16.33 -6.22
C CYS A 156 11.87 -16.85 -4.84
N LEU A 157 12.24 -18.09 -4.50
CA LEU A 157 12.06 -18.64 -3.16
C LEU A 157 12.82 -17.83 -2.10
N SER A 158 14.01 -17.31 -2.42
CA SER A 158 14.76 -16.41 -1.53
C SER A 158 14.00 -15.11 -1.24
N LYS A 159 13.47 -14.45 -2.29
CA LYS A 159 12.65 -13.24 -2.16
C LYS A 159 11.39 -13.49 -1.33
N VAL A 160 10.71 -14.61 -1.54
CA VAL A 160 9.51 -14.98 -0.77
C VAL A 160 9.86 -15.25 0.69
N LYS A 161 10.96 -15.95 0.98
CA LYS A 161 11.46 -16.16 2.35
C LYS A 161 11.74 -14.83 3.07
N GLN A 162 12.38 -13.88 2.38
CA GLN A 162 12.65 -12.54 2.90
C GLN A 162 11.35 -11.80 3.26
N ILE A 163 10.29 -11.94 2.46
CA ILE A 163 8.98 -11.33 2.76
C ILE A 163 8.32 -12.00 3.96
N LEU A 164 8.31 -13.33 4.02
CA LEU A 164 7.64 -14.08 5.07
C LEU A 164 8.40 -14.13 6.41
N GLY A 165 9.62 -13.57 6.47
CA GLY A 165 10.43 -13.56 7.68
C GLY A 165 11.01 -14.92 8.04
N GLY A 166 11.18 -15.80 7.04
CA GLY A 166 11.88 -17.07 7.23
C GLY A 166 13.38 -16.80 7.38
N ASN A 167 13.86 -16.66 8.62
CA ASN A 167 15.28 -16.82 8.90
C ASN A 167 15.70 -18.22 8.44
N ASP A 168 16.72 -18.29 7.59
CA ASP A 168 17.40 -19.54 7.29
C ASP A 168 17.93 -20.13 8.61
N VAL A 169 17.41 -21.32 8.95
CA VAL A 169 18.04 -22.26 9.91
C VAL A 169 18.74 -23.31 9.08
#